data_AF-A0A2N2FRT9-F1
#
_entry.id   AF-A0A2N2FRT9-F1
#
_cell.length_a   1.000
_cell.length_b   1.000
_cell.length_c   1.000
_cell.angle_alpha   90.00
_cell.angle_beta   90.00
_cell.angle_gamma   90.00
#
_symmetry.space_group_name_H-M   'P 1'
#
loop_
_entity.id
_entity.type
_entity.pdbx_description
1 polymer ?
#
loop_
_entity_poly.entity_id
_entity_poly.type
_entity_poly.pdbx_seq_one_letter_code
_entity_poly.pdbx_strand_id
1 'polypeptide(L)'
;MIREYWTKLDTRQRYLIAACAAVVIFTLVLKFAVFPLWDSRAKMKKSITSNSKKLDELVKIDAELAVQNAKISRMKNTLGSRRSNFTLFSYLEKKAYSANVRGSITHMNSMQGVKSASFEETLTDLKLEKITIKQLADF
;
A
#
# COMPACT_ATOMS: atom_id res chain seq x y z
N MET A 1 53.74 -35.24 -15.21
CA MET A 1 54.52 -34.01 -14.95
C MET A 1 54.80 -33.75 -13.46
N ILE A 2 53.83 -33.49 -12.57
CA ILE A 2 54.13 -33.15 -11.15
C ILE A 2 54.90 -34.25 -10.38
N ARG A 3 54.66 -35.53 -10.70
CA ARG A 3 55.34 -36.67 -10.05
C ARG A 3 56.84 -36.77 -10.36
N GLU A 4 57.29 -36.37 -11.56
CA GLU A 4 58.70 -36.41 -11.96
C GLU A 4 59.55 -35.36 -11.25
N TYR A 5 58.98 -34.18 -11.01
CA TYR A 5 59.63 -33.14 -10.22
C TYR A 5 59.77 -33.58 -8.75
N TRP A 6 58.77 -34.26 -8.19
CA TRP A 6 58.82 -34.76 -6.81
C TRP A 6 59.94 -35.77 -6.54
N THR A 7 60.35 -36.55 -7.54
CA THR A 7 61.44 -37.53 -7.41
C THR A 7 62.85 -36.95 -7.59
N LYS A 8 62.97 -35.72 -8.14
CA LYS A 8 64.25 -35.03 -8.34
C LYS A 8 64.66 -34.12 -7.18
N LEU A 9 63.80 -33.92 -6.18
CA LEU A 9 64.10 -33.06 -5.02
C LEU A 9 64.63 -33.85 -3.83
N ASP A 10 65.64 -33.28 -3.18
CA ASP A 10 66.26 -33.82 -1.99
C ASP A 10 65.28 -33.85 -0.79
N THR A 11 65.47 -34.79 0.14
CA THR A 11 64.50 -35.16 1.19
C THR A 11 64.10 -33.96 2.06
N ARG A 12 65.04 -33.03 2.28
CA ARG A 12 64.82 -31.79 3.05
C ARG A 12 63.94 -30.78 2.30
N GLN A 13 64.11 -30.65 0.99
CA GLN A 13 63.30 -29.72 0.18
C GLN A 13 61.87 -30.23 0.02
N ARG A 14 61.68 -31.54 -0.05
CA ARG A 14 60.36 -32.19 -0.07
C ARG A 14 59.55 -31.90 1.20
N TYR A 15 60.21 -31.89 2.36
CA TYR A 15 59.58 -31.55 3.64
C TYR A 15 59.17 -30.08 3.72
N LEU A 16 60.04 -29.16 3.26
CA LEU A 16 59.74 -27.72 3.19
C LEU A 16 58.56 -27.42 2.26
N ILE A 17 58.51 -28.03 1.08
CA ILE A 17 57.40 -27.85 0.13
C ILE A 17 56.10 -28.43 0.70
N ALA A 18 56.16 -29.59 1.35
CA ALA A 18 55.00 -30.17 2.03
C ALA A 18 54.49 -29.27 3.16
N ALA A 19 55.39 -28.67 3.96
CA ALA A 19 55.04 -27.73 5.01
C ALA A 19 54.40 -26.45 4.44
N CYS A 20 54.98 -25.86 3.39
CA CYS A 20 54.39 -24.70 2.72
C CYS A 20 53.01 -25.03 2.11
N ALA A 21 52.86 -26.18 1.47
CA ALA A 21 51.58 -26.64 0.94
C ALA A 21 50.54 -26.81 2.06
N ALA A 22 50.93 -27.37 3.20
CA ALA A 22 50.05 -27.53 4.35
C ALA A 22 49.57 -26.19 4.91
N VAL A 23 50.45 -25.19 5.01
CA VAL A 23 50.09 -23.83 5.47
C VAL A 23 49.13 -23.15 4.47
N VAL A 24 49.36 -23.28 3.17
CA VAL A 24 48.47 -22.73 2.15
C VAL A 24 47.09 -23.39 2.20
N ILE A 25 47.02 -24.71 2.36
CA ILE A 25 45.75 -25.43 2.50
C ILE A 25 45.03 -25.01 3.79
N PHE A 26 45.77 -24.92 4.91
CA PHE A 26 45.20 -24.52 6.20
C PHE A 26 44.59 -23.11 6.17
N THR A 27 45.29 -22.16 5.55
CA THR A 27 44.79 -20.78 5.40
C THR A 27 43.59 -20.68 4.46
N LEU A 28 43.54 -21.49 3.39
CA LEU A 28 42.37 -21.61 2.52
C LEU A 28 41.16 -22.17 3.26
N VAL A 29 41.34 -23.24 4.04
CA VAL A 29 40.27 -23.84 4.85
C VAL A 29 39.75 -22.84 5.87
N LEU A 30 40.62 -22.09 6.54
CA LEU A 30 40.21 -21.06 7.51
C LEU A 30 39.39 -19.95 6.85
N LYS A 31 39.82 -19.43 5.69
CA LYS A 31 39.07 -18.40 4.97
C LYS A 31 37.74 -18.92 4.40
N PHE A 32 37.70 -20.16 3.92
CA PHE A 32 36.53 -20.71 3.23
C PHE A 32 35.54 -21.44 4.14
N ALA A 33 35.93 -21.86 5.35
CA ALA A 33 35.03 -22.48 6.30
C ALA A 33 34.50 -21.49 7.35
N VAL A 34 35.37 -20.62 7.89
CA VAL A 34 34.99 -19.75 9.02
C VAL A 34 34.27 -18.49 8.57
N PHE A 35 34.75 -17.86 7.49
CA PHE A 35 34.21 -16.59 7.00
C PHE A 35 32.79 -16.69 6.40
N PRO A 36 32.44 -17.66 5.53
CA PRO A 36 31.08 -17.75 4.97
C PRO A 36 30.02 -18.15 6.00
N LEU A 37 30.40 -18.89 7.05
CA LEU A 37 29.48 -19.26 8.11
C LEU A 37 29.11 -18.06 9.00
N TRP A 38 30.03 -17.13 9.25
CA TRP A 38 29.73 -15.93 10.05
C TRP A 38 28.97 -14.85 9.28
N ASP A 39 29.36 -14.61 8.02
CA ASP A 39 28.75 -13.55 7.19
C ASP A 39 27.31 -13.90 6.76
N SER A 40 27.02 -15.20 6.54
CA SER A 40 25.66 -15.68 6.24
C SER A 40 24.69 -15.51 7.41
N ARG A 41 25.17 -15.64 8.66
CA ARG A 41 24.36 -15.42 9.88
C ARG A 41 23.98 -13.95 10.05
N ALA A 42 24.89 -13.03 9.74
CA ALA A 42 24.65 -11.59 9.82
C ALA A 42 23.63 -11.11 8.77
N LYS A 43 23.75 -11.60 7.53
CA LYS A 43 22.79 -11.30 6.44
C LYS A 43 21.38 -11.82 6.75
N MET A 44 21.28 -13.02 7.32
CA MET A 44 19.99 -13.63 7.68
C MET A 44 19.29 -12.91 8.85
N LYS A 45 20.05 -12.44 9.85
CA LYS A 45 19.48 -11.64 10.95
C LYS A 45 18.97 -10.28 10.46
N LYS A 46 19.69 -9.65 9.53
CA LYS A 46 19.30 -8.36 8.92
C LYS A 46 18.05 -8.48 8.05
N SER A 47 17.88 -9.57 7.30
CA SER A 47 16.67 -9.80 6.51
C SER A 47 15.45 -10.08 7.39
N ILE A 48 15.60 -10.80 8.50
CA ILE A 48 14.53 -11.04 9.48
C ILE A 48 14.05 -9.72 10.11
N THR A 49 14.96 -8.85 10.56
CA THR A 49 14.58 -7.55 11.14
C THR A 49 13.94 -6.60 10.10
N SER A 50 14.37 -6.67 8.84
CA SER A 50 13.76 -5.87 7.76
C SER A 50 12.34 -6.34 7.45
N ASN A 51 12.13 -7.66 7.36
CA ASN A 51 10.82 -8.23 7.08
C ASN A 51 9.83 -8.05 8.25
N SER A 52 10.30 -8.11 9.50
CA SER A 52 9.44 -7.85 10.67
C SER A 52 8.93 -6.41 10.71
N LYS A 53 9.76 -5.43 10.31
CA LYS A 53 9.33 -4.02 10.20
C LYS A 53 8.26 -3.82 9.13
N LYS A 54 8.44 -4.47 7.97
CA LYS A 54 7.44 -4.43 6.88
C LYS A 54 6.10 -5.04 7.33
N LEU A 55 6.12 -6.13 8.10
CA LEU A 55 4.90 -6.72 8.63
C LEU A 55 4.19 -5.81 9.63
N ASP A 56 4.92 -5.11 10.51
CA ASP A 56 4.33 -4.14 11.44
C ASP A 56 3.70 -2.94 10.71
N GLU A 57 4.33 -2.47 9.63
CA GLU A 57 3.75 -1.44 8.75
C GLU A 57 2.48 -1.94 8.04
N LEU A 58 2.48 -3.18 7.52
CA LEU A 58 1.31 -3.77 6.88
C LEU A 58 0.12 -3.90 7.84
N VAL A 59 0.36 -4.33 9.08
CA VAL A 59 -0.71 -4.45 10.10
C VAL A 59 -1.34 -3.08 10.40
N LYS A 60 -0.53 -2.01 10.46
CA LYS A 60 -1.04 -0.65 10.65
C LYS A 60 -1.89 -0.18 9.47
N ILE A 61 -1.43 -0.45 8.25
CA ILE A 61 -2.17 -0.12 7.02
C ILE A 61 -3.49 -0.89 6.96
N ASP A 62 -3.49 -2.19 7.29
CA ASP A 62 -4.71 -3.01 7.31
C ASP A 62 -5.74 -2.50 8.32
N ALA A 63 -5.29 -2.07 9.50
CA ALA A 63 -6.17 -1.48 10.50
C ALA A 63 -6.81 -0.17 9.99
N GLU A 64 -6.04 0.68 9.31
CA GLU A 64 -6.55 1.91 8.71
C GLU A 64 -7.55 1.63 7.58
N LEU A 65 -7.23 0.69 6.70
CA LEU A 65 -8.13 0.25 5.62
C LEU A 65 -9.42 -0.35 6.18
N ALA A 66 -9.36 -1.15 7.24
CA ALA A 66 -10.55 -1.71 7.88
C ALA A 66 -11.48 -0.61 8.42
N VAL A 67 -10.92 0.44 9.05
CA VAL A 67 -11.70 1.59 9.52
C VAL A 67 -12.33 2.36 8.36
N GLN A 68 -11.58 2.61 7.28
CA GLN A 68 -12.10 3.29 6.09
C GLN A 68 -13.21 2.46 5.40
N ASN A 69 -13.01 1.16 5.25
CA ASN A 69 -13.99 0.24 4.70
C ASN A 69 -15.27 0.19 5.56
N ALA A 70 -15.14 0.17 6.89
CA ALA A 70 -16.30 0.24 7.78
C ALA A 70 -17.09 1.56 7.62
N LYS A 71 -16.40 2.69 7.45
CA LYS A 71 -17.04 3.98 7.15
C LYS A 71 -17.77 3.94 5.80
N ILE A 72 -17.13 3.40 4.76
CA ILE A 72 -17.71 3.24 3.43
C ILE A 72 -18.95 2.36 3.48
N SER A 73 -18.89 1.22 4.16
CA SER A 73 -20.03 0.31 4.30
C SER A 73 -21.19 0.95 5.07
N ARG A 74 -20.91 1.75 6.12
CA ARG A 74 -21.95 2.53 6.80
C ARG A 74 -22.61 3.54 5.85
N MET A 75 -21.84 4.27 5.06
CA MET A 75 -22.36 5.19 4.05
C MET A 75 -23.18 4.45 2.97
N LYS A 76 -22.71 3.30 2.48
CA LYS A 76 -23.47 2.49 1.51
C LYS A 76 -24.79 1.99 2.10
N ASN A 77 -24.80 1.57 3.36
CA ASN A 77 -26.04 1.14 4.03
C ASN A 77 -27.01 2.30 4.22
N THR A 78 -26.55 3.50 4.60
CA THR A 78 -27.44 4.67 4.70
C THR A 78 -27.96 5.09 3.32
N LEU A 79 -27.13 5.05 2.28
CA LEU A 79 -27.56 5.29 0.89
C LEU A 79 -28.54 4.23 0.39
N GLY A 80 -28.32 2.94 0.72
CA GLY A 80 -29.21 1.83 0.36
C GLY A 80 -30.54 1.84 1.13
N SER A 81 -30.56 2.39 2.35
CA SER A 81 -31.79 2.62 3.12
C SER A 81 -32.62 3.81 2.62
N ARG A 82 -32.12 4.58 1.65
CA ARG A 82 -32.86 5.67 1.00
C ARG A 82 -34.07 5.08 0.29
N ARG A 83 -35.23 5.75 0.37
CA ARG A 83 -36.45 5.33 -0.34
C ARG A 83 -36.12 5.07 -1.82
N SER A 84 -36.60 3.95 -2.36
CA SER A 84 -36.31 3.46 -3.72
C SER A 84 -36.59 4.47 -4.86
N ASN A 85 -37.34 5.53 -4.57
CA ASN A 85 -37.81 6.51 -5.55
C ASN A 85 -37.20 7.90 -5.30
N PHE A 86 -36.12 8.00 -4.52
CA PHE A 86 -35.48 9.29 -4.24
C PHE A 86 -34.71 9.80 -5.48
N THR A 87 -34.94 11.05 -5.88
CA THR A 87 -34.10 11.78 -6.83
C THR A 87 -33.62 13.10 -6.20
N LEU A 88 -32.39 13.55 -6.51
CA LEU A 88 -31.91 14.85 -6.02
C LEU A 88 -32.83 16.00 -6.45
N PHE A 89 -33.36 15.91 -7.67
CA PHE A 89 -34.39 16.81 -8.18
C PHE A 89 -35.61 16.91 -7.25
N SER A 90 -36.28 15.79 -6.96
CA SER A 90 -37.49 15.78 -6.13
C SER A 90 -37.22 16.25 -4.69
N TYR A 91 -36.02 15.99 -4.18
CA TYR A 91 -35.59 16.49 -2.87
C TYR A 91 -35.41 18.00 -2.86
N LEU A 92 -34.71 18.56 -3.84
CA LEU A 92 -34.50 20.01 -3.97
C LEU A 92 -35.84 20.74 -4.23
N GLU A 93 -36.74 20.15 -5.02
CA GLU A 93 -38.08 20.70 -5.22
C GLU A 93 -38.88 20.75 -3.92
N LYS A 94 -38.86 19.68 -3.12
CA LYS A 94 -39.55 19.63 -1.82
C LYS A 94 -38.94 20.64 -0.82
N LYS A 95 -37.62 20.80 -0.82
CA LYS A 95 -36.94 21.77 0.04
C LYS A 95 -37.28 23.20 -0.39
N ALA A 96 -37.33 23.46 -1.69
CA ALA A 96 -37.74 24.75 -2.24
C ALA A 96 -39.21 25.10 -1.94
N TYR A 97 -40.08 24.10 -1.92
CA TYR A 97 -41.46 24.26 -1.46
C TYR A 97 -41.52 24.67 0.01
N SER A 98 -40.73 24.01 0.86
CA SER A 98 -40.69 24.27 2.31
C SER A 98 -40.12 25.66 2.64
N ALA A 99 -39.12 26.10 1.88
CA ALA A 99 -38.49 27.42 2.03
C ALA A 99 -39.22 28.55 1.27
N ASN A 100 -40.37 28.27 0.65
CA ASN A 100 -41.12 29.23 -0.18
C ASN A 100 -40.30 29.89 -1.31
N VAL A 101 -39.37 29.14 -1.91
CA VAL A 101 -38.50 29.60 -3.03
C VAL A 101 -38.76 28.87 -4.34
N ARG A 102 -39.80 28.04 -4.44
CA ARG A 102 -40.13 27.31 -5.67
C ARG A 102 -40.30 28.24 -6.89
N GLY A 103 -40.98 29.36 -6.72
CA GLY A 103 -41.18 30.36 -7.79
C GLY A 103 -39.91 31.14 -8.16
N SER A 104 -38.85 31.01 -7.37
CA SER A 104 -37.53 31.61 -7.61
C SER A 104 -36.59 30.68 -8.38
N ILE A 105 -36.97 29.43 -8.64
CA ILE A 105 -36.17 28.49 -9.44
C ILE A 105 -36.31 28.85 -10.91
N THR A 106 -35.27 29.44 -11.48
CA THR A 106 -35.23 29.78 -12.92
C THR A 106 -34.75 28.59 -13.75
N HIS A 107 -33.88 27.74 -13.19
CA HIS A 107 -33.34 26.57 -13.88
C HIS A 107 -33.02 25.47 -12.88
N MET A 108 -33.40 24.23 -13.18
CA MET A 108 -32.96 23.04 -12.45
C MET A 108 -32.71 21.92 -13.46
N ASN A 109 -31.47 21.46 -13.59
CA ASN A 109 -31.11 20.40 -14.51
C ASN A 109 -30.36 19.28 -13.80
N SER A 110 -30.79 18.04 -14.00
CA SER A 110 -30.11 16.87 -13.42
C SER A 110 -29.27 16.18 -14.49
N MET A 111 -28.00 16.01 -14.22
CA MET A 111 -27.05 15.33 -15.09
C MET A 111 -26.49 14.10 -14.39
N GLN A 112 -26.20 13.07 -15.19
CA GLN A 112 -25.50 11.90 -14.69
C GLN A 112 -24.04 12.28 -14.46
N GLY A 113 -23.56 12.11 -13.23
CA GLY A 113 -22.18 12.35 -12.85
C GLY A 113 -21.30 11.15 -13.19
N VAL A 114 -20.15 11.05 -12.51
CA VAL A 114 -19.24 9.93 -12.71
C VAL A 114 -19.87 8.64 -12.16
N LYS A 115 -19.93 7.62 -13.01
CA LYS A 115 -20.27 6.25 -12.61
C LYS A 115 -19.01 5.48 -12.31
N SER A 116 -18.88 5.03 -11.07
CA SER A 116 -17.82 4.10 -10.65
C SER A 116 -18.45 2.77 -10.22
N ALA A 117 -17.64 1.71 -10.13
CA ALA A 117 -18.11 0.41 -9.65
C ALA A 117 -18.68 0.46 -8.21
N SER A 118 -18.34 1.48 -7.43
CA SER A 118 -18.77 1.60 -6.03
C SER A 118 -19.85 2.65 -5.78
N PHE A 119 -20.03 3.63 -6.67
CA PHE A 119 -20.95 4.76 -6.49
C PHE A 119 -21.44 5.32 -7.83
N GLU A 120 -22.70 5.74 -7.87
CA GLU A 120 -23.28 6.54 -8.94
C GLU A 120 -23.45 7.98 -8.46
N GLU A 121 -22.82 8.93 -9.14
CA GLU A 121 -23.00 10.34 -8.87
C GLU A 121 -24.15 10.91 -9.72
N THR A 122 -24.96 11.77 -9.12
CA THR A 122 -25.94 12.59 -9.83
C THR A 122 -25.65 14.04 -9.48
N LEU A 123 -25.48 14.88 -10.49
CA LEU A 123 -25.27 16.30 -10.33
C LEU A 123 -26.56 17.04 -10.66
N THR A 124 -26.88 18.08 -9.89
CA THR A 124 -28.04 18.92 -10.18
C THR A 124 -27.63 20.38 -10.13
N ASP A 125 -27.71 21.04 -11.29
CA ASP A 125 -27.48 22.47 -11.40
C ASP A 125 -28.77 23.20 -11.05
N LEU A 126 -28.71 24.12 -10.08
CA LEU A 126 -29.84 24.89 -9.59
C LEU A 126 -29.55 26.39 -9.68
N LYS A 127 -30.43 27.13 -10.36
CA LYS A 127 -30.40 28.59 -10.42
C LYS A 127 -31.61 29.16 -9.69
N LEU A 128 -31.34 29.94 -8.65
CA LEU A 128 -32.33 30.69 -7.88
C LEU A 128 -32.17 32.18 -8.14
N GLU A 129 -33.27 32.88 -8.43
CA GLU A 129 -33.28 34.32 -8.63
C GLU A 129 -34.29 35.00 -7.71
N LYS A 130 -34.01 36.26 -7.33
CA LYS A 130 -34.90 37.08 -6.49
C LYS A 130 -35.25 36.41 -5.15
N ILE A 131 -34.26 35.77 -4.50
CA ILE A 131 -34.40 35.20 -3.15
C ILE A 131 -33.83 36.15 -2.10
N THR A 132 -34.38 36.12 -0.90
CA THR A 132 -33.80 36.81 0.27
C THR A 132 -32.74 35.96 0.96
N ILE A 133 -31.85 36.58 1.73
CA ILE A 133 -30.83 35.85 2.52
C ILE A 133 -31.47 34.86 3.50
N LYS A 134 -32.61 35.24 4.09
CA LYS A 134 -33.36 34.35 4.99
C LYS A 134 -33.86 33.10 4.26
N GLN A 135 -34.45 33.27 3.09
CA GLN A 135 -34.91 32.15 2.26
C GLN A 135 -33.76 31.26 1.76
N LEU A 136 -32.58 31.83 1.51
CA LEU A 136 -31.38 31.04 1.17
C LEU A 136 -30.87 30.23 2.36
N ALA A 137 -30.92 30.79 3.57
CA ALA A 137 -30.52 30.10 4.80
C ALA A 137 -31.53 29.02 5.23
N ASP A 138 -32.81 29.25 4.96
CA ASP A 138 -33.90 28.30 5.23
C ASP A 138 -33.98 27.17 4.17
N PHE A 139 -33.38 27.38 2.99
CA PHE A 139 -33.31 26.42 1.88
C PHE A 139 -32.23 25.35 2.06
#